data_AF-A0A5B2VGC3-F1
#
_entry.id   AF-A0A5B2VGC3-F1
#
_cell.length_a   1.000
_cell.length_b   1.000
_cell.length_c   1.000
_cell.angle_alpha   90.00
_cell.angle_beta   90.00
_cell.angle_gamma   90.00
#
_symmetry.space_group_name_H-M   'P 1'
#
loop_
_entity.id
_entity.type
_entity.pdbx_description
1 polymer ?
#
loop_
_entity_poly.entity_id
_entity_poly.type
_entity_poly.pdbx_seq_one_letter_code
_entity_poly.pdbx_strand_id
1 'polypeptide(L)'
;MVSYVTRIPAGVVGAVSRSDSLTIEPGQNDTVNPVTAYGTFVKTVSGKMQAVASGDAASVVTGVATRPYPAQSTTNGLGAATPPAGVVIDRLKRGYFHAALAAGTAAKDGQVFVRVTAGSGRAVGAIEAAADGGNCVAVVGAVFTGPADANGITEIAFNI
;
A
#
# COMPACT_ATOMS: atom_id res chain seq x y z
N MET A 1 13.02 -27.99 -18.06
CA MET A 1 13.81 -26.88 -17.49
C MET A 1 13.38 -26.73 -16.04
N VAL A 2 14.25 -27.02 -15.08
CA VAL A 2 13.98 -26.78 -13.65
C VAL A 2 14.18 -25.28 -13.41
N SER A 3 13.15 -24.57 -12.93
CA SER A 3 13.29 -23.17 -12.55
C SER A 3 13.92 -23.08 -11.17
N TYR A 4 15.06 -22.41 -11.07
CA TYR A 4 15.65 -22.06 -9.79
C TYR A 4 15.11 -20.69 -9.38
N VAL A 5 14.52 -20.61 -8.20
CA VAL A 5 14.16 -19.33 -7.58
C VAL A 5 15.44 -18.75 -6.96
N THR A 6 16.00 -17.71 -7.58
CA THR A 6 17.27 -17.09 -7.17
C THR A 6 17.12 -15.99 -6.12
N ARG A 7 15.89 -15.63 -5.75
CA ARG A 7 15.58 -14.62 -4.74
C ARG A 7 14.45 -15.08 -3.82
N ILE A 8 14.49 -14.66 -2.56
CA ILE A 8 13.36 -14.85 -1.63
C ILE A 8 12.16 -14.01 -2.13
N PRO A 9 10.91 -14.54 -2.06
CA PRO A 9 9.71 -13.75 -2.34
C PRO A 9 9.68 -12.47 -1.51
N ALA A 10 9.15 -11.38 -2.08
CA ALA A 10 9.20 -10.09 -1.44
C ALA A 10 8.43 -10.08 -0.11
N GLY A 11 7.30 -10.79 -0.03
CA GLY A 11 6.50 -10.90 1.19
C GLY A 11 5.02 -11.03 0.87
N VAL A 12 4.17 -10.62 1.81
CA VAL A 12 2.71 -10.60 1.64
C VAL A 12 2.24 -9.15 1.67
N VAL A 13 1.40 -8.76 0.71
CA VAL A 13 0.85 -7.40 0.63
C VAL A 13 0.25 -6.96 1.97
N GLY A 14 0.66 -5.78 2.43
CA GLY A 14 0.25 -5.17 3.70
C GLY A 14 0.96 -5.69 4.95
N ALA A 15 1.87 -6.65 4.83
CA ALA A 15 2.74 -7.03 5.93
C ALA A 15 3.91 -6.04 6.06
N VAL A 16 4.40 -5.89 7.28
CA VAL A 16 5.59 -5.10 7.63
C VAL A 16 6.81 -6.01 7.72
N SER A 17 7.95 -5.57 7.20
CA SER A 17 9.17 -6.39 7.16
C SER A 17 10.15 -6.11 8.29
N ARG A 18 10.06 -4.94 8.93
CA ARG A 18 10.93 -4.51 10.04
C ARG A 18 10.08 -3.99 11.19
N SER A 19 9.74 -4.88 12.12
CA SER A 19 8.84 -4.61 13.24
C SER A 19 9.48 -3.81 14.38
N ASP A 20 10.81 -3.76 14.43
CA ASP A 20 11.60 -3.07 15.44
C ASP A 20 11.64 -1.55 15.21
N SER A 21 11.53 -1.10 13.97
CA SER A 21 11.64 0.31 13.58
C SER A 21 10.43 0.76 12.75
N LEU A 22 9.25 0.75 13.38
CA LEU A 22 8.02 1.22 12.77
C LEU A 22 7.15 2.05 13.73
N THR A 23 6.21 2.78 13.17
CA THR A 23 5.15 3.46 13.92
C THR A 23 3.81 3.12 13.28
N ILE A 24 3.00 2.35 14.00
CA ILE A 24 1.62 2.01 13.63
C ILE A 24 0.68 2.68 14.61
N GLU A 25 -0.37 3.29 14.08
CA GLU A 25 -1.47 3.88 14.85
C GLU A 25 -2.78 3.22 14.46
N PRO A 26 -3.67 2.93 15.43
CA PRO A 26 -5.02 2.49 15.11
C PRO A 26 -5.85 3.64 14.53
N GLY A 27 -6.75 3.34 13.61
CA GLY A 27 -7.71 4.30 13.07
C GLY A 27 -9.01 3.63 12.64
N GLN A 28 -10.13 4.32 12.79
CA GLN A 28 -11.43 3.80 12.34
C GLN A 28 -11.50 3.83 10.81
N ASN A 29 -11.70 2.67 10.19
CA ASN A 29 -11.99 2.59 8.76
C ASN A 29 -13.38 3.17 8.48
N ASP A 30 -13.48 4.03 7.48
CA ASP A 30 -14.73 4.67 7.10
C ASP A 30 -15.79 3.65 6.67
N THR A 31 -17.07 4.00 6.80
CA THR A 31 -18.18 3.12 6.41
C THR A 31 -18.59 3.33 4.96
N VAL A 32 -18.42 4.54 4.43
CA VAL A 32 -18.86 4.97 3.09
C VAL A 32 -17.72 4.82 2.09
N ASN A 33 -16.51 5.27 2.45
CA ASN A 33 -15.31 5.20 1.61
C ASN A 33 -14.19 4.37 2.29
N PRO A 34 -14.45 3.11 2.67
CA PRO A 34 -13.49 2.28 3.39
C PRO A 34 -12.23 2.06 2.57
N VAL A 35 -11.13 1.81 3.27
CA VAL A 35 -9.97 1.14 2.70
C VAL A 35 -10.34 -0.32 2.41
N THR A 36 -10.10 -0.78 1.18
CA THR A 36 -10.52 -2.11 0.69
C THR A 36 -9.38 -3.10 0.49
N ALA A 37 -8.13 -2.66 0.62
CA ALA A 37 -6.96 -3.52 0.52
C ALA A 37 -5.86 -3.08 1.48
N TYR A 38 -5.18 -4.04 2.10
CA TYR A 38 -3.94 -3.77 2.84
C TYR A 38 -2.77 -3.50 1.88
N GLY A 39 -1.70 -2.89 2.38
CA GLY A 39 -0.55 -2.50 1.57
C GLY A 39 -0.84 -1.34 0.61
N THR A 40 -1.92 -0.58 0.86
CA THR A 40 -2.31 0.59 0.07
C THR A 40 -2.23 1.86 0.92
N PHE A 41 -2.00 3.00 0.25
CA PHE A 41 -1.99 4.30 0.91
C PHE A 41 -3.41 4.71 1.35
N VAL A 42 -3.48 5.43 2.46
CA VAL A 42 -4.74 5.86 3.07
C VAL A 42 -4.71 7.35 3.37
N LYS A 43 -5.88 7.98 3.33
CA LYS A 43 -6.09 9.34 3.81
C LYS A 43 -6.92 9.36 5.08
N THR A 44 -6.95 10.52 5.74
CA THR A 44 -7.82 10.75 6.90
C THR A 44 -8.83 11.84 6.55
N VAL A 45 -10.12 11.54 6.70
CA VAL A 45 -11.22 12.49 6.50
C VAL A 45 -12.13 12.40 7.71
N SER A 46 -12.40 13.53 8.36
CA SER A 46 -13.24 13.60 9.57
C SER A 46 -12.84 12.59 10.66
N GLY A 47 -11.54 12.40 10.85
CA GLY A 47 -10.98 11.47 11.84
C GLY A 47 -11.04 9.98 11.47
N LYS A 48 -11.54 9.63 10.27
CA LYS A 48 -11.63 8.25 9.79
C LYS A 48 -10.67 8.00 8.64
N MET A 49 -10.17 6.77 8.57
CA MET A 49 -9.33 6.30 7.47
C MET A 49 -10.19 6.02 6.25
N GLN A 50 -9.77 6.55 5.10
CA GLN A 50 -10.42 6.33 3.82
C GLN A 50 -9.39 5.88 2.78
N ALA A 51 -9.85 5.16 1.76
CA ALA A 51 -9.05 4.92 0.57
C ALA A 51 -8.69 6.24 -0.12
N VAL A 52 -7.54 6.28 -0.81
CA VAL A 52 -7.25 7.36 -1.77
C VAL A 52 -8.36 7.38 -2.82
N ALA A 53 -8.84 8.57 -3.14
CA ALA A 53 -9.96 8.82 -4.05
C ALA A 53 -9.51 9.53 -5.32
N SER A 54 -10.45 9.65 -6.26
CA SER A 54 -10.20 10.31 -7.53
C SER A 54 -9.79 11.77 -7.33
N GLY A 55 -8.71 12.20 -7.98
CA GLY A 55 -8.23 13.59 -7.95
C GLY A 55 -7.55 14.02 -6.63
N ASP A 56 -7.33 13.11 -5.69
CA ASP A 56 -6.61 13.41 -4.46
C ASP A 56 -5.18 13.89 -4.75
N ALA A 57 -4.71 14.88 -3.99
CA ALA A 57 -3.31 15.30 -4.02
C ALA A 57 -2.45 14.37 -3.16
N ALA A 58 -1.15 14.23 -3.47
CA ALA A 58 -0.23 13.40 -2.67
C ALA A 58 -0.19 13.78 -1.18
N SER A 59 -0.42 15.05 -0.85
CA SER A 59 -0.40 15.58 0.53
C SER A 59 -1.50 15.01 1.43
N VAL A 60 -2.54 14.39 0.87
CA VAL A 60 -3.62 13.78 1.66
C VAL A 60 -3.24 12.40 2.18
N VAL A 61 -2.14 11.82 1.70
CA VAL A 61 -1.65 10.51 2.17
C VAL A 61 -1.20 10.66 3.62
N THR A 62 -1.87 9.93 4.51
CA THR A 62 -1.63 9.97 5.95
C THR A 62 -0.93 8.71 6.47
N GLY A 63 -0.82 7.66 5.66
CA GLY A 63 -0.18 6.42 6.04
C GLY A 63 -0.48 5.28 5.06
N VAL A 64 -0.27 4.07 5.53
CA VAL A 64 -0.54 2.82 4.78
C VAL A 64 -1.39 1.91 5.63
N ALA A 65 -2.43 1.29 5.05
CA ALA A 65 -3.19 0.26 5.74
C ALA A 65 -2.35 -1.02 5.85
N THR A 66 -1.99 -1.39 7.07
CA THR A 66 -1.21 -2.61 7.34
C THR A 66 -2.10 -3.71 7.87
N ARG A 67 -1.71 -4.96 7.64
CA ARG A 67 -2.42 -6.13 8.16
C ARG A 67 -2.20 -6.21 9.68
N PRO A 68 -3.25 -6.03 10.51
CA PRO A 68 -3.11 -6.16 11.95
C PRO A 68 -2.91 -7.64 12.35
N TYR A 69 -2.26 -7.87 13.48
CA TYR A 69 -2.33 -9.14 14.20
C TYR A 69 -2.87 -8.89 15.62
N PRO A 70 -4.05 -9.43 15.98
CA PRO A 70 -4.93 -10.30 15.19
C PRO A 70 -5.66 -9.55 14.06
N ALA A 71 -5.87 -10.23 12.93
CA ALA A 71 -6.55 -9.64 11.77
C ALA A 71 -8.07 -9.58 11.99
N GLN A 72 -8.64 -8.39 12.03
CA GLN A 72 -10.09 -8.21 11.87
C GLN A 72 -10.38 -8.08 10.38
N SER A 73 -10.78 -9.16 9.71
CA SER A 73 -11.12 -9.14 8.29
C SER A 73 -12.28 -10.09 7.99
N THR A 74 -13.11 -9.72 7.01
CA THR A 74 -14.14 -10.58 6.44
C THR A 74 -13.53 -11.74 5.62
N THR A 75 -12.28 -11.59 5.18
CA THR A 75 -11.51 -12.59 4.43
C THR A 75 -10.10 -12.74 5.03
N ASN A 76 -9.65 -13.96 5.33
CA ASN A 76 -8.34 -14.14 5.98
C ASN A 76 -7.26 -14.71 5.03
N GLY A 77 -7.39 -14.46 3.73
CA GLY A 77 -6.42 -14.90 2.73
C GLY A 77 -5.12 -14.07 2.80
N LEU A 78 -3.96 -14.72 2.72
CA LEU A 78 -2.68 -14.02 2.60
C LEU A 78 -2.67 -13.19 1.31
N GLY A 79 -2.52 -11.87 1.45
CA GLY A 79 -2.51 -10.93 0.32
C GLY A 79 -3.88 -10.65 -0.32
N ALA A 80 -4.94 -11.33 0.13
CA ALA A 80 -6.32 -11.15 -0.35
C ALA A 80 -7.29 -10.67 0.74
N ALA A 81 -6.80 -10.44 1.95
CA ALA A 81 -7.59 -9.93 3.06
C ALA A 81 -8.07 -8.49 2.80
N THR A 82 -9.33 -8.22 3.12
CA THR A 82 -9.96 -6.90 2.96
C THR A 82 -10.22 -6.28 4.34
N PRO A 83 -9.77 -5.03 4.61
CA PRO A 83 -10.11 -4.35 5.85
C PRO A 83 -11.65 -4.15 5.94
N PRO A 84 -12.33 -4.52 7.05
CA PRO A 84 -13.76 -4.32 7.18
C PRO A 84 -14.08 -2.82 7.28
N ALA A 85 -15.23 -2.42 6.74
CA ALA A 85 -15.72 -1.06 6.88
C ALA A 85 -16.23 -0.81 8.31
N GLY A 86 -16.05 0.41 8.83
CA GLY A 86 -16.58 0.83 10.13
C GLY A 86 -15.84 0.32 11.37
N VAL A 87 -14.84 -0.55 11.23
CA VAL A 87 -14.03 -1.08 12.35
C VAL A 87 -12.67 -0.39 12.44
N VAL A 88 -11.99 -0.55 13.58
CA VAL A 88 -10.62 -0.05 13.76
C VAL A 88 -9.64 -0.95 13.02
N ILE A 89 -8.73 -0.34 12.26
CA ILE A 89 -7.65 -0.99 11.51
C ILE A 89 -6.31 -0.30 11.81
N ASP A 90 -5.22 -0.94 11.41
CA ASP A 90 -3.87 -0.43 11.64
C ASP A 90 -3.37 0.44 10.48
N ARG A 91 -2.80 1.60 10.83
CA ARG A 91 -2.16 2.54 9.90
C ARG A 91 -0.68 2.68 10.21
N LEU A 92 0.17 2.28 9.28
CA LEU A 92 1.59 2.59 9.32
C LEU A 92 1.83 4.07 8.99
N LYS A 93 2.46 4.79 9.91
CA LYS A 93 2.94 6.17 9.75
C LYS A 93 4.38 6.25 9.27
N ARG A 94 5.18 5.26 9.65
CA ARG A 94 6.60 5.12 9.32
C ARG A 94 7.01 3.65 9.37
N GLY A 95 7.79 3.18 8.39
CA GLY A 95 8.29 1.81 8.38
C GLY A 95 8.52 1.26 6.98
N TYR A 96 8.64 -0.06 6.91
CA TYR A 96 8.78 -0.81 5.66
C TYR A 96 7.60 -1.76 5.51
N PHE A 97 6.98 -1.77 4.33
CA PHE A 97 5.82 -2.61 4.06
C PHE A 97 5.85 -3.19 2.64
N HIS A 98 5.14 -4.29 2.44
CA HIS A 98 4.98 -4.90 1.13
C HIS A 98 3.73 -4.40 0.41
N ALA A 99 3.87 -4.09 -0.86
CA ALA A 99 2.83 -3.56 -1.73
C ALA A 99 2.75 -4.35 -3.04
N ALA A 100 1.55 -4.43 -3.61
CA ALA A 100 1.38 -4.87 -4.98
C ALA A 100 1.77 -3.73 -5.94
N LEU A 101 2.67 -4.00 -6.88
CA LEU A 101 3.04 -3.06 -7.93
C LEU A 101 2.09 -3.23 -9.11
N ALA A 102 1.30 -2.20 -9.40
CA ALA A 102 0.30 -2.24 -10.47
C ALA A 102 0.87 -1.88 -11.85
N ALA A 103 1.92 -1.05 -11.90
CA ALA A 103 2.56 -0.66 -13.15
C ALA A 103 3.98 -0.14 -12.96
N GLY A 104 4.75 -0.21 -14.05
CA GLY A 104 6.15 0.23 -14.10
C GLY A 104 7.12 -0.81 -13.52
N THR A 105 8.40 -0.44 -13.49
CA THR A 105 9.47 -1.29 -12.96
C THR A 105 10.02 -0.63 -11.70
N ALA A 106 9.69 -1.17 -10.53
CA ALA A 106 10.27 -0.69 -9.27
C ALA A 106 11.79 -0.89 -9.27
N ALA A 107 12.50 0.15 -8.85
CA ALA A 107 13.94 0.14 -8.68
C ALA A 107 14.28 0.64 -7.28
N LYS A 108 15.43 0.21 -6.75
CA LYS A 108 15.90 0.66 -5.44
C LYS A 108 15.98 2.19 -5.42
N ASP A 109 15.47 2.78 -4.35
CA ASP A 109 15.37 4.21 -4.08
C ASP A 109 14.51 4.98 -5.10
N GLY A 110 13.74 4.25 -5.93
CA GLY A 110 12.81 4.82 -6.92
C GLY A 110 11.56 5.40 -6.27
N GLN A 111 11.06 6.49 -6.84
CA GLN A 111 9.86 7.20 -6.37
C GLN A 111 8.60 6.32 -6.49
N VAL A 112 7.80 6.28 -5.43
CA VAL A 112 6.49 5.62 -5.41
C VAL A 112 5.40 6.59 -5.83
N PHE A 113 4.49 6.13 -6.69
CA PHE A 113 3.31 6.87 -7.09
C PHE A 113 2.05 6.12 -6.67
N VAL A 114 0.97 6.86 -6.39
CA VAL A 114 -0.37 6.31 -6.20
C VAL A 114 -1.31 6.83 -7.27
N ARG A 115 -2.11 5.94 -7.87
CA ARG A 115 -3.10 6.30 -8.88
C ARG A 115 -4.26 7.07 -8.27
N VAL A 116 -4.59 8.20 -8.90
CA VAL A 116 -5.71 9.09 -8.52
C VAL A 116 -6.73 9.27 -9.64
N THR A 117 -6.50 8.63 -10.80
CA THR A 117 -7.48 8.54 -11.89
C THR A 117 -7.49 7.12 -12.42
N ALA A 118 -8.64 6.44 -12.35
CA ALA A 118 -8.78 5.07 -12.87
C ALA A 118 -8.51 5.03 -14.39
N GLY A 119 -7.81 3.99 -14.87
CA GLY A 119 -7.52 3.85 -16.29
C GLY A 119 -6.70 2.60 -16.62
N SER A 120 -6.91 2.03 -17.82
CA SER A 120 -6.19 0.86 -18.33
C SER A 120 -6.17 -0.35 -17.37
N GLY A 121 -7.30 -0.65 -16.72
CA GLY A 121 -7.41 -1.76 -15.76
C GLY A 121 -6.76 -1.51 -14.39
N ARG A 122 -6.25 -0.30 -14.15
CA ARG A 122 -5.65 0.12 -12.86
C ARG A 122 -6.67 0.94 -12.07
N ALA A 123 -6.96 0.49 -10.85
CA ALA A 123 -7.88 1.17 -9.95
C ALA A 123 -7.22 2.39 -9.27
N VAL A 124 -8.04 3.32 -8.78
CA VAL A 124 -7.58 4.38 -7.87
C VAL A 124 -7.00 3.73 -6.60
N GLY A 125 -5.93 4.29 -6.06
CA GLY A 125 -5.19 3.74 -4.92
C GLY A 125 -4.12 2.70 -5.30
N ALA A 126 -4.05 2.30 -6.57
CA ALA A 126 -3.00 1.40 -7.06
C ALA A 126 -1.60 2.05 -6.98
N ILE A 127 -0.59 1.25 -6.64
CA ILE A 127 0.79 1.71 -6.48
C ILE A 127 1.57 1.49 -7.78
N GLU A 128 2.30 2.52 -8.22
CA GLU A 128 3.03 2.52 -9.50
C GLU A 128 4.46 3.02 -9.33
N ALA A 129 5.34 2.55 -10.21
CA ALA A 129 6.76 2.90 -10.22
C ALA A 129 7.13 3.98 -11.26
N ALA A 130 6.14 4.62 -11.87
CA ALA A 130 6.34 5.73 -12.80
C ALA A 130 5.15 6.69 -12.75
N ALA A 131 5.40 7.95 -13.11
CA ALA A 131 4.32 8.91 -13.37
C ALA A 131 3.54 8.51 -14.63
N ASP A 132 2.24 8.79 -14.64
CA ASP A 132 1.35 8.50 -15.77
C ASP A 132 0.51 9.73 -16.13
N GLY A 133 1.15 10.77 -16.67
CA GLY A 133 0.47 11.91 -17.30
C GLY A 133 -0.56 12.64 -16.42
N GLY A 134 -0.37 12.67 -15.10
CA GLY A 134 -1.30 13.26 -14.12
C GLY A 134 -2.32 12.30 -13.51
N ASN A 135 -2.37 11.04 -13.97
CA ASN A 135 -3.23 10.01 -13.41
C ASN A 135 -2.71 9.44 -12.08
N CYS A 136 -1.47 9.76 -11.72
CA CYS A 136 -0.83 9.35 -10.48
C CYS A 136 -0.17 10.56 -9.80
N VAL A 137 -0.11 10.51 -8.48
CA VAL A 137 0.60 11.51 -7.65
C VAL A 137 1.79 10.86 -6.96
N ALA A 138 2.90 11.59 -6.90
CA ALA A 138 4.13 11.13 -6.23
C ALA A 138 3.95 11.18 -4.71
N VAL A 139 4.08 10.04 -4.03
CA VAL A 139 3.93 9.98 -2.57
C VAL A 139 5.25 10.41 -1.92
N VAL A 140 5.22 11.56 -1.26
CA VAL A 140 6.40 12.08 -0.54
C VAL A 140 6.78 11.13 0.59
N GLY A 141 8.08 10.89 0.76
CA GLY A 141 8.60 10.01 1.80
C GLY A 141 8.43 8.51 1.49
N ALA A 142 7.95 8.14 0.30
CA ALA A 142 7.82 6.75 -0.12
C ALA A 142 8.82 6.41 -1.24
N VAL A 143 9.67 5.41 -0.99
CA VAL A 143 10.63 4.90 -1.99
C VAL A 143 10.62 3.37 -2.03
N PHE A 144 10.80 2.80 -3.22
CA PHE A 144 10.98 1.34 -3.36
C PHE A 144 12.33 0.91 -2.83
N THR A 145 12.38 -0.25 -2.19
CA THR A 145 13.65 -0.84 -1.71
C THR A 145 14.30 -1.77 -2.73
N GLY A 146 13.55 -2.15 -3.78
CA GLY A 146 14.02 -3.03 -4.84
C GLY A 146 12.93 -3.39 -5.86
N PRO A 147 13.23 -4.28 -6.81
CA PRO A 147 12.28 -4.71 -7.83
C PRO A 147 11.20 -5.63 -7.26
N ALA A 148 10.01 -5.59 -7.88
CA ALA A 148 8.94 -6.53 -7.59
C ALA A 148 9.38 -7.98 -7.85
N ASP A 149 8.83 -8.92 -7.09
CA ASP A 149 9.03 -10.35 -7.31
C ASP A 149 8.10 -10.90 -8.42
N ALA A 150 8.13 -12.22 -8.64
CA ALA A 150 7.32 -12.87 -9.67
C ALA A 150 5.80 -12.73 -9.46
N ASN A 151 5.36 -12.38 -8.25
CA ASN A 151 3.96 -12.13 -7.92
C ASN A 151 3.60 -10.63 -8.02
N GLY A 152 4.53 -9.79 -8.48
CA GLY A 152 4.32 -8.34 -8.57
C GLY A 152 4.38 -7.64 -7.20
N ILE A 153 4.96 -8.27 -6.18
CA ILE A 153 5.07 -7.68 -4.84
C ILE A 153 6.44 -7.03 -4.67
N THR A 154 6.47 -5.80 -4.16
CA THR A 154 7.69 -5.07 -3.81
C THR A 154 7.62 -4.52 -2.38
N GLU A 155 8.77 -4.20 -1.80
CA GLU A 155 8.86 -3.55 -0.50
C GLU A 155 9.09 -2.03 -0.68
N ILE A 156 8.36 -1.25 0.10
CA ILE A 156 8.41 0.22 0.12
C ILE A 156 8.84 0.67 1.52
N ALA A 157 9.78 1.62 1.56
CA ALA A 157 10.10 2.39 2.74
C ALA A 157 9.22 3.65 2.77
N PHE A 158 8.56 3.91 3.90
CA PHE A 158 7.70 5.07 4.09
C PHE A 158 8.13 5.89 5.31
N ASN A 159 8.42 7.18 5.10
CA ASN A 159 8.86 8.15 6.10
C ASN A 159 10.09 7.70 6.93
N ILE A 160 11.01 6.96 6.32
CA ILE A 160 12.23 6.48 6.99
C ILE A 160 13.37 7.47 6.85
#